data_AF-A0A814P735-F1
#
_entry.id   AF-A0A814P735-F1
#
_cell.length_a   1.000
_cell.length_b   1.000
_cell.length_c   1.000
_cell.angle_alpha   90.00
_cell.angle_beta   90.00
_cell.angle_gamma   90.00
#
_symmetry.space_group_name_H-M   'P 1'
#
loop_
_entity.id
_entity.type
_entity.pdbx_description
1 polymer ?
#
loop_
_entity_poly.entity_id
_entity_poly.type
_entity_poly.pdbx_seq_one_letter_code
_entity_poly.pdbx_strand_id
1 'polypeptide(L)'
;VFEKEKIQSCLQTIYENNVIKFCDGKRGAVNGMRPNGKIDTTSLQSEEMWTGVTNAFNSLLVFEGMHEKAWGILSDLYKSMYYELGLAFQTPEALNKKNEYRSLGYMRPLSIWSIEYALEMTQ
;
A
#
# COMPACT_ATOMS: atom_id res chain seq x y z
N VAL A 1 0.13 19.98 -14.24
CA VAL A 1 -0.11 18.52 -14.24
C VAL A 1 1.20 17.84 -14.64
N PHE A 2 1.59 16.74 -13.99
CA PHE A 2 2.85 16.03 -14.30
C PHE A 2 2.75 15.23 -15.61
N GLU A 3 3.88 15.01 -16.29
CA GLU A 3 3.96 14.14 -17.47
C GLU A 3 3.64 12.68 -17.12
N LYS A 4 2.93 11.98 -18.01
CA LYS A 4 2.45 10.61 -17.77
C LYS A 4 3.61 9.64 -17.52
N GLU A 5 4.69 9.81 -18.25
CA GLU A 5 5.90 8.98 -18.13
C GLU A 5 6.55 9.12 -16.75
N LYS A 6 6.55 10.34 -16.19
CA LYS A 6 7.07 10.61 -14.83
C LYS A 6 6.16 10.00 -13.76
N ILE A 7 4.85 10.02 -13.96
CA ILE A 7 3.88 9.37 -13.06
C ILE A 7 4.13 7.86 -13.06
N GLN A 8 4.15 7.22 -14.23
CA GLN A 8 4.36 5.77 -14.35
C GLN A 8 5.72 5.34 -13.78
N SER A 9 6.79 6.10 -14.04
CA SER A 9 8.11 5.84 -13.47
C SER A 9 8.12 5.95 -11.94
N CYS A 10 7.44 6.95 -11.39
CA CYS A 10 7.30 7.13 -9.94
C CYS A 10 6.53 5.96 -9.30
N LEU A 11 5.38 5.57 -9.85
CA LEU A 11 4.57 4.46 -9.36
C LEU A 11 5.34 3.14 -9.42
N GLN A 12 6.08 2.90 -10.50
CA GLN A 12 6.96 1.73 -10.63
C GLN A 12 8.05 1.74 -9.54
N THR A 13 8.66 2.90 -9.30
CA THR A 13 9.69 3.05 -8.26
C THR A 13 9.12 2.76 -6.86
N ILE A 14 7.94 3.28 -6.54
CA ILE A 14 7.25 3.01 -5.27
C ILE A 14 6.90 1.52 -5.16
N TYR A 15 6.38 0.90 -6.22
CA TYR A 15 6.08 -0.54 -6.22
C TYR A 15 7.32 -1.38 -5.91
N GLU A 16 8.43 -1.16 -6.63
CA GLU A 16 9.66 -1.92 -6.45
C GLU A 16 10.31 -1.70 -5.09
N ASN A 17 10.28 -0.47 -4.57
CA ASN A 17 10.98 -0.13 -3.33
C ASN A 17 10.09 -0.29 -2.10
N ASN A 18 8.91 0.28 -2.10
CA ASN A 18 8.06 0.36 -0.92
C ASN A 18 7.16 -0.87 -0.76
N VAL A 19 6.92 -1.64 -1.82
CA VAL A 19 6.11 -2.87 -1.77
C VAL A 19 6.99 -4.11 -1.84
N ILE A 20 7.68 -4.35 -2.96
CA ILE A 20 8.42 -5.61 -3.17
C ILE A 20 9.53 -5.80 -2.14
N LYS A 21 10.32 -4.77 -1.84
CA LYS A 21 11.38 -4.87 -0.80
C LYS A 21 10.82 -4.83 0.62
N PHE A 22 9.53 -4.57 0.81
CA PHE A 22 8.89 -4.57 2.12
C PHE A 22 8.10 -5.88 2.33
N CYS A 23 8.65 -6.77 3.15
CA CYS A 23 8.01 -8.06 3.47
C CYS A 23 7.61 -8.85 2.22
N ASP A 24 8.47 -8.84 1.19
CA ASP A 24 8.27 -9.53 -0.09
C ASP A 24 6.94 -9.18 -0.79
N GLY A 25 6.46 -7.95 -0.64
CA GLY A 25 5.21 -7.47 -1.22
C GLY A 25 3.95 -7.82 -0.43
N LYS A 26 4.05 -8.64 0.64
CA LYS A 26 2.89 -9.21 1.32
C LYS A 26 2.17 -8.27 2.28
N ARG A 27 2.79 -7.14 2.62
CA ARG A 27 2.34 -6.24 3.69
C ARG A 27 1.99 -4.84 3.21
N GLY A 28 1.70 -4.64 1.92
CA GLY A 28 1.36 -3.32 1.38
C GLY A 28 2.59 -2.45 1.13
N ALA A 29 2.41 -1.13 1.09
CA ALA A 29 3.47 -0.16 0.81
C ALA A 29 3.99 0.52 2.09
N VAL A 30 5.23 0.27 2.49
CA VAL A 30 5.85 1.02 3.60
C VAL A 30 6.00 2.48 3.24
N ASN A 31 5.79 3.39 4.19
CA ASN A 31 5.80 4.82 3.93
C ASN A 31 7.18 5.33 3.46
N GLY A 32 8.27 4.85 4.08
CA GLY A 32 9.63 5.30 3.79
C GLY A 32 10.55 4.18 3.34
N MET A 33 11.11 4.30 2.13
CA MET A 33 12.18 3.44 1.63
C MET A 33 13.32 4.31 1.10
N ARG A 34 14.55 4.04 1.54
CA ARG A 34 15.73 4.75 1.05
C ARG A 34 16.16 4.22 -0.33
N PRO A 35 16.91 4.99 -1.14
CA PRO A 35 17.40 4.54 -2.44
C PRO A 35 18.23 3.26 -2.41
N ASN A 36 18.85 2.95 -1.26
CA ASN A 36 19.59 1.70 -1.06
C ASN A 36 18.69 0.49 -0.71
N GLY A 37 17.36 0.64 -0.77
CA GLY A 37 16.39 -0.42 -0.49
C GLY A 37 16.22 -0.77 0.99
N LYS A 38 16.74 0.04 1.92
CA LYS A 38 16.48 -0.12 3.36
C LYS A 38 15.31 0.75 3.79
N ILE A 39 14.43 0.19 4.63
CA ILE A 39 13.34 0.94 5.28
C ILE A 39 13.93 2.18 5.94
N ASP A 40 13.26 3.32 5.75
CA ASP A 40 13.68 4.54 6.40
C ASP A 40 13.28 4.55 7.87
N THR A 41 14.27 4.62 8.77
CA THR A 41 14.08 4.58 10.22
C THR A 41 14.24 5.98 10.85
N THR A 42 14.02 7.05 10.09
CA THR A 42 14.10 8.43 10.59
C THR A 42 12.94 8.78 11.52
N SER A 43 11.81 8.10 11.35
CA SER A 43 10.63 8.24 12.19
C SER A 43 9.88 6.92 12.31
N LEU A 44 9.11 6.76 13.39
CA LEU A 44 8.18 5.64 13.56
C LEU A 44 7.30 5.47 12.32
N GLN A 45 6.76 6.58 11.81
CA GLN A 45 5.82 6.58 10.69
C GLN A 45 6.48 6.15 9.38
N SER A 46 7.77 6.44 9.19
CA SER A 46 8.52 6.02 8.01
C SER A 46 8.68 4.50 7.94
N GLU A 47 8.71 3.82 9.09
CA GLU A 47 8.82 2.35 9.21
C GLU A 47 7.48 1.61 9.10
N GLU A 48 6.37 2.35 9.08
CA GLU A 48 5.02 1.82 8.99
C GLU A 48 4.54 1.73 7.54
N MET A 49 3.75 0.71 7.23
CA MET A 49 2.79 0.73 6.13
C MET A 49 1.47 1.24 6.68
N TRP A 50 0.88 2.25 6.03
CA TRP A 50 -0.46 2.71 6.37
C TRP A 50 -1.50 2.09 5.44
N THR A 51 -2.48 1.39 6.02
CA THR A 51 -3.44 0.60 5.25
C THR A 51 -4.20 1.46 4.25
N GLY A 52 -4.69 2.62 4.70
CA GLY A 52 -5.41 3.52 3.82
C GLY A 52 -4.56 4.22 2.76
N VAL A 53 -3.27 4.48 3.04
CA VAL A 53 -2.34 5.01 2.02
C VAL A 53 -2.06 3.95 0.97
N THR A 54 -1.89 2.69 1.39
CA THR A 54 -1.74 1.56 0.46
C THR A 54 -2.97 1.41 -0.42
N ASN A 55 -4.18 1.52 0.14
CA ASN A 55 -5.42 1.44 -0.66
C ASN A 55 -5.53 2.59 -1.68
N ALA A 56 -5.21 3.83 -1.27
CA ALA A 56 -5.19 4.97 -2.20
C ALA A 56 -4.10 4.83 -3.28
N PHE A 57 -2.93 4.31 -2.93
CA PHE A 57 -1.87 3.98 -3.90
C PHE A 57 -2.34 2.93 -4.92
N ASN A 58 -3.07 1.91 -4.46
CA ASN A 58 -3.67 0.91 -5.34
C ASN A 58 -4.72 1.50 -6.29
N SER A 59 -5.57 2.40 -5.80
CA SER A 59 -6.51 3.14 -6.67
C SER A 59 -5.78 3.90 -7.77
N LEU A 60 -4.68 4.57 -7.44
CA LEU A 60 -3.87 5.28 -8.45
C LEU A 60 -3.19 4.32 -9.43
N LEU A 61 -2.70 3.16 -8.98
CA LEU A 61 -2.18 2.11 -9.88
C LEU A 61 -3.25 1.65 -10.86
N VAL A 62 -4.48 1.39 -10.39
CA VAL A 62 -5.62 1.03 -11.25
C VAL A 62 -5.91 2.15 -12.25
N PHE A 63 -5.99 3.40 -11.78
CA PHE A 63 -6.24 4.56 -12.63
C PHE A 63 -5.21 4.72 -13.75
N GLU A 64 -3.93 4.41 -13.48
CA GLU A 64 -2.84 4.46 -14.45
C GLU A 64 -2.66 3.16 -15.27
N GLY A 65 -3.59 2.21 -15.16
CA GLY A 65 -3.60 0.95 -15.94
C GLY A 65 -2.64 -0.14 -15.42
N MET A 66 -2.08 0.01 -14.22
CA MET A 66 -1.15 -0.93 -13.59
C MET A 66 -1.87 -2.01 -12.75
N HIS A 67 -2.92 -2.60 -13.33
CA HIS A 67 -3.87 -3.48 -12.60
C HIS A 67 -3.21 -4.70 -11.95
N GLU A 68 -2.31 -5.40 -12.63
CA GLU A 68 -1.65 -6.60 -12.08
C GLU A 68 -0.94 -6.28 -10.75
N LYS A 69 -0.23 -5.14 -10.70
CA LYS A 69 0.44 -4.67 -9.49
C LYS A 69 -0.57 -4.32 -8.41
N ALA A 70 -1.63 -3.61 -8.77
CA ALA A 70 -2.65 -3.20 -7.81
C ALA A 70 -3.33 -4.40 -7.15
N TRP A 71 -3.82 -5.35 -7.96
CA TRP A 71 -4.51 -6.54 -7.46
C TRP A 71 -3.58 -7.47 -6.68
N GLY A 72 -2.31 -7.56 -7.07
CA GLY A 72 -1.30 -8.30 -6.30
C GLY A 72 -1.15 -7.75 -4.87
N ILE A 73 -0.96 -6.44 -4.73
CA ILE A 73 -0.83 -5.80 -3.41
C ILE A 73 -2.09 -6.02 -2.57
N LEU A 74 -3.27 -5.77 -3.14
CA LEU A 74 -4.53 -5.90 -2.42
C LEU A 74 -4.79 -7.34 -1.96
N SER A 75 -4.53 -8.32 -2.84
CA SER A 75 -4.70 -9.74 -2.54
C SER A 75 -3.83 -10.18 -1.37
N ASP A 76 -2.55 -9.84 -1.39
CA ASP A 76 -1.63 -10.28 -0.36
C ASP A 76 -1.82 -9.51 0.95
N LEU A 77 -2.08 -8.20 0.88
CA LEU A 77 -2.42 -7.41 2.06
C LEU A 77 -3.70 -7.92 2.73
N TYR A 78 -4.74 -8.26 1.95
CA TYR A 78 -5.97 -8.86 2.46
C TYR A 78 -5.70 -10.19 3.17
N LYS A 79 -4.96 -11.11 2.52
CA LYS A 79 -4.63 -12.41 3.13
C LYS A 79 -3.86 -12.23 4.44
N SER A 80 -2.87 -11.35 4.41
CA SER A 80 -2.03 -11.03 5.56
C SER A 80 -2.84 -10.44 6.72
N MET A 81 -3.75 -9.49 6.46
CA MET A 81 -4.56 -8.90 7.52
C MET A 81 -5.64 -9.86 8.04
N TYR A 82 -6.32 -10.57 7.14
CA TYR A 82 -7.49 -11.37 7.48
C TYR A 82 -7.11 -12.75 8.03
N TYR A 83 -6.24 -13.49 7.32
CA TYR A 83 -5.94 -14.88 7.64
C TYR A 83 -4.73 -15.06 8.56
N GLU A 84 -3.73 -14.17 8.49
CA GLU A 84 -2.48 -14.34 9.26
C GLU A 84 -2.46 -13.55 10.57
N LEU A 85 -2.95 -12.30 10.56
CA LEU A 85 -2.89 -11.41 11.72
C LEU A 85 -4.21 -11.32 12.51
N GLY A 86 -5.31 -11.87 11.99
CA GLY A 86 -6.60 -11.85 12.67
C GLY A 86 -7.20 -10.46 12.84
N LEU A 87 -6.94 -9.54 11.90
CA LEU A 87 -7.36 -8.12 11.97
C LEU A 87 -8.70 -7.85 11.26
N ALA A 88 -9.47 -8.90 10.98
CA ALA A 88 -10.80 -8.79 10.39
C ALA A 88 -11.71 -7.92 11.27
N PHE A 89 -12.47 -7.02 10.64
CA PHE A 89 -13.38 -6.06 11.30
C PHE A 89 -12.70 -5.06 12.27
N GLN A 90 -11.37 -5.02 12.31
CA GLN A 90 -10.59 -4.14 13.18
C GLN A 90 -9.37 -3.56 12.45
N THR A 91 -9.45 -3.43 11.13
CA THR A 91 -8.35 -3.01 10.27
C THR A 91 -7.62 -1.77 10.82
N PRO A 92 -6.29 -1.84 11.05
CA PRO A 92 -5.55 -0.76 11.69
C PRO A 92 -5.21 0.38 10.74
N GLU A 93 -4.81 1.51 11.32
CA GLU A 93 -4.11 2.58 10.58
C GLU A 93 -2.82 2.04 9.98
N ALA A 94 -2.01 1.34 10.78
CA ALA A 94 -0.64 1.01 10.43
C ALA A 94 -0.20 -0.39 10.86
N LEU A 95 0.73 -0.96 10.09
CA LEU A 95 1.52 -2.15 10.44
C LEU A 95 3.01 -1.86 10.19
N ASN A 96 3.90 -2.40 11.01
CA ASN A 96 5.33 -2.41 10.72
C ASN A 96 5.83 -3.81 10.30
N LYS A 97 7.13 -3.91 9.95
CA LYS A 97 7.75 -5.18 9.52
C LYS A 97 7.69 -6.31 10.55
N LYS A 98 7.43 -6.00 11.83
CA LYS A 98 7.32 -6.96 12.93
C LYS A 98 5.87 -7.41 13.18
N ASN A 99 4.94 -7.00 12.31
CA ASN A 99 3.50 -7.22 12.45
C ASN A 99 2.87 -6.53 13.67
N GLU A 100 3.54 -5.52 14.23
CA GLU A 100 2.96 -4.67 15.26
C GLU A 100 2.00 -3.68 14.59
N TYR A 101 0.81 -3.53 15.14
CA TYR A 101 -0.23 -2.64 14.62
C TYR A 101 -0.42 -1.40 15.48
N ARG A 102 -0.91 -0.33 14.87
CA ARG A 102 -1.31 0.90 15.56
C ARG A 102 -2.72 1.31 15.16
N SER A 103 -3.53 1.67 16.16
CA SER A 103 -4.89 2.20 16.01
C SER A 103 -5.82 1.26 15.23
N LEU A 104 -6.31 0.19 15.88
CA LEU A 104 -7.32 -0.73 15.33
C LEU A 104 -8.65 -0.04 15.03
N GLY A 105 -9.43 -0.61 14.10
CA GLY A 105 -10.77 -0.11 13.74
C GLY A 105 -10.73 1.31 13.18
N TYR A 106 -9.73 1.60 12.36
CA TYR A 106 -9.45 2.96 11.90
C TYR A 106 -10.28 3.35 10.67
N MET A 107 -10.42 4.67 10.47
CA MET A 107 -11.20 5.22 9.36
C MET A 107 -10.50 5.09 8.00
N ARG A 108 -9.19 5.36 7.94
CA ARG A 108 -8.42 5.48 6.69
C ARG A 108 -8.48 4.25 5.76
N PRO A 109 -8.52 2.99 6.25
CA PRO A 109 -8.70 1.82 5.41
C PRO A 109 -9.93 1.86 4.49
N LEU A 110 -10.98 2.63 4.81
CA LEU A 110 -12.16 2.80 3.95
C LEU A 110 -11.85 3.45 2.59
N SER A 111 -10.66 4.02 2.41
CA SER A 111 -10.13 4.45 1.10
C SER A 111 -10.06 3.34 0.05
N ILE A 112 -10.24 2.06 0.42
CA ILE A 112 -10.37 0.95 -0.54
C ILE A 112 -11.45 1.22 -1.60
N TRP A 113 -12.53 1.92 -1.24
CA TRP A 113 -13.61 2.27 -2.18
C TRP A 113 -13.17 3.22 -3.31
N SER A 114 -12.04 3.93 -3.17
CA SER A 114 -11.48 4.73 -4.26
C SER A 114 -11.01 3.87 -5.45
N ILE A 115 -10.80 2.57 -5.24
CA ILE A 115 -10.45 1.64 -6.32
C ILE A 115 -11.65 1.43 -7.23
N GLU A 116 -12.86 1.33 -6.68
CA GLU A 116 -14.09 1.19 -7.47
C GLU A 116 -14.26 2.41 -8.39
N TYR A 117 -14.11 3.62 -7.83
CA TYR A 117 -14.12 4.84 -8.63
C TYR A 117 -13.05 4.83 -9.74
N ALA A 118 -11.83 4.36 -9.45
CA ALA A 118 -10.78 4.26 -10.48
C ALA A 118 -11.15 3.25 -11.59
N LEU A 119 -11.82 2.14 -11.26
CA LEU A 119 -12.32 1.18 -12.24
C LEU A 119 -13.40 1.79 -13.14
N GLU A 120 -14.38 2.50 -12.55
CA GLU A 120 -15.45 3.16 -13.32
C GLU A 120 -14.90 4.23 -14.27
N MET A 121 -13.86 4.94 -13.87
CA MET A 121 -13.23 5.99 -14.68
C MET A 121 -12.30 5.47 -15.79
N THR A 122 -11.94 4.19 -15.77
CA THR A 122 -10.99 3.57 -16.71
C THR A 122 -11.61 2.49 -17.60
N GLN A 123 -12.90 2.20 -17.41
CA GLN A 123 -13.74 1.43 -18.35
C GLN A 123 -14.10 2.27 -19.58
#